data_AF-A0A2N9NLC8-F1
#
_entry.id   AF-A0A2N9NLC8-F1
#
_cell.length_a   1.000
_cell.length_b   1.000
_cell.length_c   1.000
_cell.angle_alpha   90.00
_cell.angle_beta   90.00
_cell.angle_gamma   90.00
#
_symmetry.space_group_name_H-M   'P 1'
#
loop_
_entity.id
_entity.type
_entity.pdbx_description
1 polymer ?
#
loop_
_entity_poly.entity_id
_entity_poly.type
_entity_poly.pdbx_seq_one_letter_code
_entity_poly.pdbx_strand_id
1 'polypeptide(L)'
;MAAGNGKIARLPFEVRDQLNRRLRNGEKGTPLLDWLNALPEVRAVVAAEFKGRPVRNQNLSEWRKAGHQDWLNTQEALGQVRDSVSEARELASVTDGALGDRLAVLLIARYVLAARKLGGDDMKSLHELCDHLAALRRGDHAAGWLHIEQERLADERKERDQDLNELFLQWARNPEIREAICRGYISREDRLALLKQQMFGDLDELLKKAHPGHPQPPGSPIDNVKPAPANQTADCPACAQAPAAAPAPPSPHPQQ
;
A
#
# COMPACT_ATOMS: atom_id res chain seq x y z
N MET A 1 -1.67 34.51 15.23
CA MET A 1 -0.45 35.31 15.49
C MET A 1 -0.88 36.62 16.11
N ALA A 2 -0.52 36.91 17.37
CA ALA A 2 -0.86 38.19 17.98
C ALA A 2 -0.11 39.31 17.26
N ALA A 3 -0.79 39.91 16.28
CA ALA A 3 -0.33 41.09 15.57
C ALA A 3 -0.41 42.28 16.52
N GLY A 4 0.60 42.45 17.37
CA GLY A 4 0.75 43.67 18.15
C GLY A 4 0.74 44.88 17.21
N ASN A 5 0.21 46.03 17.66
CA ASN A 5 0.13 47.25 16.83
C ASN A 5 1.50 47.94 16.60
N GLY A 6 2.62 47.24 16.79
CA GLY A 6 3.96 47.79 16.65
C GLY A 6 4.46 47.79 15.21
N LYS A 7 5.37 48.73 14.89
CA LYS A 7 5.97 48.89 13.55
C LYS A 7 6.51 47.58 12.97
N ILE A 8 7.22 46.81 13.80
CA ILE A 8 7.85 45.55 13.37
C ILE A 8 6.81 44.48 13.03
N ALA A 9 5.65 44.49 13.71
CA ALA A 9 4.59 43.52 13.49
C ALA A 9 3.88 43.71 12.13
N ARG A 10 3.87 44.94 11.60
CA ARG A 10 3.28 45.31 10.30
C ARG A 10 4.22 45.03 9.12
N LEU A 11 5.48 44.67 9.38
CA LEU A 11 6.42 44.35 8.33
C LEU A 11 6.05 43.03 7.62
N PRO A 12 6.44 42.89 6.34
CA PRO A 12 6.28 41.64 5.60
C PRO A 12 6.85 40.45 6.38
N PHE A 13 6.23 39.29 6.20
CA PHE A 13 6.62 38.06 6.91
C PHE A 13 8.11 37.75 6.74
N GLU A 14 8.64 37.83 5.52
CA GLU A 14 10.05 37.55 5.22
C GLU A 14 11.02 38.44 6.00
N VAL A 15 10.70 39.73 6.14
CA VAL A 15 11.51 40.68 6.91
C VAL A 15 11.46 40.35 8.40
N ARG A 16 10.28 39.99 8.91
CA ARG A 16 10.13 39.54 10.31
C ARG A 16 10.88 38.24 10.58
N ASP A 17 10.84 37.27 9.67
CA ASP A 17 11.54 36.00 9.82
C ASP A 17 13.05 36.18 9.80
N GLN A 18 13.59 36.99 8.87
CA GLN A 18 15.01 37.33 8.85
C GLN A 18 15.45 38.08 10.11
N LEU A 19 14.66 39.05 10.57
CA LEU A 19 14.92 39.76 11.83
C LEU A 19 14.98 38.78 13.00
N ASN A 20 14.02 37.87 13.10
CA ASN A 20 13.97 36.88 14.18
C ASN A 20 15.17 35.92 14.15
N ARG A 21 15.60 35.48 12.96
CA ARG A 21 16.82 34.64 12.82
C ARG A 21 18.07 35.38 13.30
N ARG A 22 18.24 36.65 12.92
CA ARG A 22 19.38 37.48 13.35
C ARG A 22 19.36 37.74 14.86
N LEU A 23 18.18 37.98 15.43
CA LEU A 23 17.99 38.10 16.88
C LEU A 23 18.36 36.81 17.62
N ARG A 24 17.94 35.65 17.12
CA ARG A 24 18.33 34.34 17.65
C ARG A 24 19.84 34.10 17.56
N ASN A 25 20.50 34.60 16.52
CA ASN A 25 21.95 34.53 16.35
C ASN A 25 22.73 35.52 17.25
N GLY A 26 22.05 36.34 18.05
CA GLY A 26 22.68 37.27 18.99
C GLY A 26 23.19 38.57 18.38
N GLU A 27 22.71 38.98 17.20
CA GLU A 27 23.11 40.25 16.59
C GLU A 27 22.74 41.46 17.48
N LYS A 28 23.65 42.44 17.55
CA LYS A 28 23.47 43.66 18.37
C LYS A 28 22.37 44.57 17.79
N GLY A 29 21.73 45.34 18.67
CA GLY A 29 20.58 46.18 18.32
C GLY A 29 20.87 47.26 17.26
N THR A 30 22.00 47.96 17.35
CA THR A 30 22.32 49.07 16.41
C THR A 30 22.51 48.59 14.97
N PRO A 31 23.37 47.58 14.68
CA PRO A 31 23.48 47.03 13.32
C PRO A 31 22.17 46.49 12.76
N LEU A 32 21.34 45.87 13.62
CA LEU A 32 20.01 45.39 13.23
C LEU A 32 19.08 46.51 12.80
N LEU A 33 19.10 47.65 13.50
CA LEU A 33 18.29 48.81 13.14
C LEU A 33 18.76 49.48 11.85
N ASP A 34 20.07 49.56 11.64
CA ASP A 34 20.65 50.11 10.41
C ASP A 34 20.24 49.25 9.21
N TRP A 35 20.37 47.93 9.33
CA TRP A 35 19.89 46.98 8.33
C TRP A 35 18.38 47.11 8.10
N LEU A 36 17.57 47.10 9.17
CA LEU A 36 16.12 47.13 9.06
C LEU A 36 15.62 48.41 8.40
N ASN A 37 16.20 49.57 8.74
CA ASN A 37 15.82 50.85 8.14
C ASN A 37 16.44 51.09 6.75
N ALA A 38 17.41 50.27 6.31
CA ALA A 38 17.96 50.33 4.95
C ALA A 38 17.04 49.65 3.92
N LEU A 39 16.22 48.69 4.35
CA LEU A 39 15.34 47.92 3.48
C LEU A 39 14.21 48.79 2.87
N PRO A 40 14.02 48.76 1.54
CA PRO A 40 12.97 49.53 0.88
C PRO A 40 11.57 49.10 1.32
N GLU A 41 11.36 47.82 1.62
CA GLU A 41 10.08 47.27 2.09
C GLU A 41 9.70 47.85 3.46
N VAL A 42 10.67 48.00 4.35
CA VAL A 42 10.47 48.59 5.68
C VAL A 42 10.16 50.08 5.55
N ARG A 43 10.89 50.80 4.69
CA ARG A 43 10.64 52.22 4.42
C ARG A 43 9.25 52.46 3.85
N ALA A 44 8.79 51.59 2.94
CA ALA A 44 7.45 51.68 2.36
C ALA A 44 6.36 51.55 3.44
N VAL A 45 6.44 50.52 4.31
CA VAL A 45 5.48 50.32 5.40
C VAL A 45 5.54 51.47 6.41
N VAL A 46 6.74 51.93 6.76
CA VAL A 46 6.95 53.05 7.69
C VAL A 46 6.42 54.37 7.13
N ALA A 47 6.59 54.62 5.84
CA ALA A 47 6.04 55.80 5.17
C ALA A 47 4.51 55.76 5.16
N ALA A 48 3.92 54.61 4.79
CA ALA A 48 2.48 54.43 4.68
C ALA A 48 1.76 54.50 6.04
N GLU A 49 2.26 53.81 7.06
CA GLU A 49 1.53 53.59 8.31
C GLU A 49 2.08 54.40 9.50
N PHE A 50 3.33 54.88 9.43
CA PHE A 50 4.04 55.45 10.59
C PHE A 50 4.67 56.82 10.32
N LYS A 51 4.13 57.57 9.35
CA LYS A 51 4.56 58.95 9.01
C LYS A 51 6.05 59.06 8.68
N GLY A 52 6.64 58.02 8.10
CA GLY A 52 8.05 58.01 7.69
C GLY A 52 9.05 57.94 8.86
N ARG A 53 8.59 57.78 10.11
CA ARG A 53 9.51 57.75 11.26
C ARG A 53 10.23 56.40 11.33
N PRO A 54 11.56 56.33 11.31
CA PRO A 54 12.31 55.08 11.29
C PRO A 54 12.00 54.18 12.51
N VAL A 55 12.30 52.89 12.37
CA VAL A 55 12.23 51.91 13.47
C VAL A 55 13.34 52.24 14.47
N ARG A 56 13.01 52.29 15.76
CA ARG A 56 13.94 52.66 16.85
C ARG A 56 14.20 51.49 17.79
N ASN A 57 15.21 51.64 18.66
CA ASN A 57 15.54 50.66 19.70
C ASN A 57 14.35 50.27 20.57
N GLN A 58 13.45 51.20 20.89
CA GLN A 58 12.24 50.90 21.65
C GLN A 58 11.35 49.86 20.94
N ASN A 59 11.14 50.00 19.63
CA ASN A 59 10.34 49.04 18.86
C ASN A 59 10.98 47.64 18.86
N LEU A 60 12.31 47.59 18.79
CA LEU A 60 13.07 46.34 18.78
C LEU A 60 13.06 45.66 20.16
N SER A 61 13.12 46.45 21.24
CA SER A 61 12.96 45.96 22.62
C SER A 61 11.54 45.43 22.90
N GLU A 62 10.50 46.13 22.44
CA GLU A 62 9.11 45.65 22.53
C GLU A 62 8.91 44.37 21.72
N TRP A 63 9.48 44.30 20.52
CA TRP A 63 9.43 43.09 19.68
C TRP A 63 10.13 41.90 20.33
N ARG A 64 11.29 42.10 20.96
CA ARG A 64 12.01 41.03 21.69
C ARG A 64 11.20 40.42 22.83
N LYS A 65 10.38 41.24 23.50
CA LYS A 65 9.58 40.80 24.65
C LYS A 65 8.34 40.01 24.26
N ALA A 66 7.79 40.25 23.07
CA ALA A 66 6.55 39.61 22.61
C ALA A 66 6.76 38.86 21.28
N GLY A 67 6.79 39.57 20.14
CA GLY A 67 6.78 38.94 18.81
C GLY A 67 7.95 37.99 18.53
N HIS A 68 9.13 38.25 19.10
CA HIS A 68 10.27 37.34 19.01
C HIS A 68 10.08 36.09 19.89
N GLN A 69 9.48 36.22 21.09
CA GLN A 69 9.16 35.08 21.96
C GLN A 69 8.12 34.17 21.31
N ASP A 70 7.08 34.76 20.70
CA ASP A 70 6.09 34.01 19.93
C ASP A 70 6.73 33.22 18.77
N TRP A 71 7.69 33.84 18.08
CA TRP A 71 8.44 33.17 17.02
C TRP A 71 9.33 32.05 17.58
N LEU A 72 10.03 32.26 18.70
CA LEU A 72 10.82 31.21 19.37
C LEU A 72 9.95 30.02 19.78
N ASN A 73 8.80 30.27 20.41
CA ASN A 73 7.81 29.25 20.78
C ASN A 73 7.26 28.50 19.56
N THR A 74 7.24 29.16 18.41
CA THR A 74 6.85 28.52 17.14
C THR A 74 7.97 27.65 16.61
N GLN A 75 9.22 28.11 16.63
CA GLN A 75 10.38 27.34 16.20
C GLN A 75 10.63 26.11 17.09
N GLU A 76 10.48 26.25 18.41
CA GLU A 76 10.60 25.15 19.35
C GLU A 76 9.53 24.09 19.09
N ALA A 77 8.27 24.50 18.90
CA ALA A 77 7.19 23.56 18.57
C ALA A 77 7.42 22.85 17.23
N LEU A 78 7.95 23.56 16.21
CA LEU A 78 8.33 22.94 14.94
C LEU A 78 9.48 21.95 15.09
N GLY A 79 10.43 22.23 15.99
CA GLY A 79 11.49 21.30 16.39
C GLY A 79 10.89 20.03 17.00
N GLN A 80 10.07 20.18 18.03
CA GLN A 80 9.42 19.06 18.72
C GLN A 80 8.57 18.20 17.77
N VAL A 81 7.85 18.81 16.82
CA VAL A 81 7.11 18.05 15.78
C VAL A 81 8.06 17.30 14.86
N ARG A 82 9.18 17.91 14.45
CA ARG A 82 10.16 17.24 13.59
C ARG A 82 10.80 16.05 14.29
N ASP A 83 11.12 16.21 15.57
CA ASP A 83 11.69 15.16 16.40
C ASP A 83 10.69 14.00 16.54
N SER A 84 9.43 14.30 16.89
CA SER A 84 8.38 13.26 16.97
C SER A 84 8.11 12.55 15.64
N VAL A 85 8.19 13.26 14.51
CA VAL A 85 8.06 12.63 13.17
C VAL A 85 9.26 11.74 12.87
N SER A 86 10.47 12.12 13.28
CA SER A 86 11.67 11.30 13.14
C SER A 86 11.57 10.03 13.98
N GLU A 87 11.21 10.17 15.25
CA GLU A 87 10.98 9.05 16.18
C GLU A 87 9.90 8.11 15.65
N ALA A 88 8.79 8.65 15.13
CA ALA A 88 7.73 7.84 14.53
C ALA A 88 8.19 7.08 13.28
N ARG A 89 9.09 7.66 12.46
CA ARG A 89 9.68 6.98 11.29
C ARG A 89 10.63 5.87 11.72
N GLU A 90 11.47 6.12 12.71
CA GLU A 90 12.35 5.10 13.29
C GLU A 90 11.52 3.96 13.88
N LEU A 91 10.47 4.26 14.65
CA LEU A 91 9.58 3.25 15.23
C LEU A 91 8.79 2.47 14.17
N ALA A 92 8.36 3.14 13.10
CA ALA A 92 7.70 2.51 11.96
C ALA A 92 8.63 1.58 11.16
N SER A 93 9.95 1.82 11.20
CA SER A 93 10.93 0.93 10.57
C SER A 93 11.18 -0.34 11.39
N VAL A 94 10.79 -0.35 12.68
CA VAL A 94 10.97 -1.46 13.61
C VAL A 94 9.69 -2.27 13.81
N THR A 95 8.51 -1.72 13.49
CA THR A 95 7.22 -2.37 13.72
C THR A 95 6.46 -2.60 12.41
N ASP A 96 6.02 -3.83 12.13
CA ASP A 96 5.24 -4.21 10.93
C ASP A 96 3.76 -3.76 11.01
N GLY A 97 3.43 -2.82 11.90
CA GLY A 97 2.06 -2.46 12.29
C GLY A 97 1.32 -1.53 11.31
N ALA A 98 -0.02 -1.63 11.31
CA ALA A 98 -0.92 -0.90 10.42
C ALA A 98 -0.77 0.63 10.57
N LEU A 99 -0.89 1.36 9.45
CA LEU A 99 -0.77 2.81 9.35
C LEU A 99 -1.61 3.58 10.39
N GLY A 100 -2.77 3.03 10.79
CA GLY A 100 -3.65 3.58 11.83
C GLY A 100 -3.01 3.66 13.22
N ASP A 101 -2.16 2.71 13.61
CA ASP A 101 -1.43 2.75 14.88
C ASP A 101 -0.40 3.88 14.90
N ARG A 102 0.26 4.08 13.77
CA ARG A 102 1.30 5.10 13.58
C ARG A 102 0.70 6.52 13.56
N LEU A 103 -0.45 6.68 12.90
CA LEU A 103 -1.19 7.95 12.88
C LEU A 103 -1.78 8.29 14.25
N ALA A 104 -2.22 7.29 15.01
CA ALA A 104 -2.71 7.49 16.37
C ALA A 104 -1.63 8.09 17.29
N VAL A 105 -0.41 7.54 17.26
CA VAL A 105 0.72 8.04 18.05
C VAL A 105 1.07 9.48 17.68
N LEU A 106 1.13 9.79 16.38
CA LEU A 106 1.42 11.15 15.89
C LEU A 106 0.35 12.17 16.28
N LEU A 107 -0.94 11.79 16.19
CA LEU A 107 -2.05 12.64 16.62
C LEU A 107 -2.01 12.91 18.13
N ILE A 108 -1.75 11.89 18.94
CA ILE A 108 -1.61 12.01 20.40
C ILE A 108 -0.42 12.92 20.76
N ALA A 109 0.73 12.76 20.11
CA ALA A 109 1.89 13.61 20.34
C ALA A 109 1.59 15.08 20.04
N ARG A 110 1.02 15.37 18.85
CA ARG A 110 0.62 16.74 18.47
C ARG A 110 -0.44 17.32 19.40
N TYR A 111 -1.32 16.46 19.92
CA TYR A 111 -2.34 16.83 20.88
C TYR A 111 -1.73 17.25 22.24
N VAL A 112 -0.81 16.45 22.80
CA VAL A 112 -0.10 16.80 24.05
C VAL A 112 0.64 18.14 23.92
N LEU A 113 1.25 18.38 22.76
CA LEU A 113 1.89 19.66 22.41
C LEU A 113 0.91 20.84 22.35
N ALA A 114 -0.26 20.65 21.73
CA ALA A 114 -1.29 21.68 21.63
C ALA A 114 -1.92 22.00 22.99
N ALA A 115 -2.22 20.98 23.80
CA ALA A 115 -2.76 21.13 25.15
C ALA A 115 -1.82 21.90 26.08
N ARG A 116 -0.51 21.69 25.96
CA ARG A 116 0.52 22.47 26.69
C ARG A 116 0.57 23.95 26.26
N LYS A 117 0.26 24.25 24.99
CA LYS A 117 0.29 25.61 24.43
C LYS A 117 -0.97 26.43 24.73
N LEU A 118 -2.12 25.76 24.85
CA LEU A 118 -3.42 26.41 25.07
C LEU A 118 -3.73 26.66 26.55
N GLY A 119 -2.92 26.11 27.48
CA GLY A 119 -3.10 26.32 28.91
C GLY A 119 -4.41 25.74 29.41
N GLY A 120 -4.53 24.41 29.46
CA GLY A 120 -5.53 23.67 30.26
C GLY A 120 -7.02 23.82 29.93
N ASP A 121 -7.46 24.88 29.25
CA ASP A 121 -8.89 25.27 29.22
C ASP A 121 -9.68 24.76 28.01
N ASP A 122 -9.02 24.23 26.97
CA ASP A 122 -9.74 23.74 25.77
C ASP A 122 -10.00 22.23 25.81
N MET A 123 -10.69 21.79 26.87
CA MET A 123 -11.12 20.40 27.06
C MET A 123 -12.13 19.92 26.01
N LYS A 124 -12.78 20.84 25.29
CA LYS A 124 -13.71 20.52 24.20
C LYS A 124 -12.97 20.08 22.95
N SER A 125 -11.96 20.84 22.52
CA SER A 125 -11.10 20.44 21.40
C SER A 125 -10.37 19.11 21.68
N LEU A 126 -10.05 18.83 22.95
CA LEU A 126 -9.53 17.52 23.37
C LEU A 126 -10.53 16.38 23.12
N HIS A 127 -11.78 16.52 23.57
CA HIS A 127 -12.79 15.47 23.40
C HIS A 127 -13.06 15.21 21.92
N GLU A 128 -13.19 16.26 21.11
CA GLU A 128 -13.46 16.14 19.68
C GLU A 128 -12.33 15.39 18.94
N LEU A 129 -11.07 15.61 19.33
CA LEU A 129 -9.93 14.88 18.76
C LEU A 129 -9.88 13.41 19.19
N CYS A 130 -10.18 13.11 20.46
CA CYS A 130 -10.32 11.73 20.94
C CYS A 130 -11.45 11.00 20.20
N ASP A 131 -12.56 11.68 19.93
CA ASP A 131 -13.68 11.13 19.17
C ASP A 131 -13.28 10.83 17.72
N HIS A 132 -12.51 11.71 17.08
CA HIS A 132 -11.96 11.46 15.74
C HIS A 132 -11.01 10.27 15.71
N LEU A 133 -10.12 10.13 16.70
CA LEU A 133 -9.23 8.98 16.79
C LEU A 133 -10.00 7.68 17.02
N ALA A 134 -10.99 7.70 17.91
CA ALA A 134 -11.85 6.55 18.17
C ALA A 134 -12.66 6.17 16.91
N ALA A 135 -13.11 7.15 16.13
CA ALA A 135 -13.80 6.91 14.86
C ALA A 135 -12.88 6.24 13.84
N LEU A 136 -11.63 6.70 13.70
CA LEU A 136 -10.63 6.07 12.84
C LEU A 136 -10.38 4.62 13.24
N ARG A 137 -10.17 4.36 14.55
CA ARG A 137 -9.94 3.01 15.06
C ARG A 137 -11.11 2.07 14.84
N ARG A 138 -12.34 2.54 15.02
CA ARG A 138 -13.54 1.76 14.68
C ARG A 138 -13.56 1.38 13.20
N GLY A 139 -13.16 2.30 12.32
CA GLY A 139 -13.00 2.04 10.88
C GLY A 139 -11.97 0.95 10.60
N ASP A 140 -10.79 1.03 11.20
CA ASP A 140 -9.73 0.01 11.03
C ASP A 140 -10.18 -1.37 11.52
N HIS A 141 -10.87 -1.43 12.67
CA HIS A 141 -11.38 -2.68 13.21
C HIS A 141 -12.49 -3.25 12.32
N ALA A 142 -13.40 -2.41 11.81
CA ALA A 142 -14.43 -2.84 10.87
C ALA A 142 -13.84 -3.37 9.55
N ALA A 143 -12.78 -2.74 9.05
CA ALA A 143 -12.05 -3.23 7.88
C ALA A 143 -11.39 -4.59 8.15
N GLY A 144 -10.78 -4.77 9.33
CA GLY A 144 -10.24 -6.06 9.77
C GLY A 144 -11.31 -7.16 9.86
N TRP A 145 -12.46 -6.85 10.46
CA TRP A 145 -13.60 -7.77 10.53
C TRP A 145 -14.14 -8.14 9.14
N LEU A 146 -14.29 -7.16 8.25
CA LEU A 146 -14.76 -7.39 6.88
C LEU A 146 -13.80 -8.32 6.13
N HIS A 147 -12.50 -8.15 6.33
CA HIS A 147 -11.49 -9.01 5.71
C HIS A 147 -11.63 -10.47 6.18
N ILE A 148 -11.71 -10.71 7.49
CA ILE A 148 -11.93 -12.05 8.06
C ILE A 148 -13.21 -12.68 7.51
N GLU A 149 -14.30 -11.91 7.44
CA GLU A 149 -15.57 -12.41 6.93
C GLU A 149 -15.52 -12.75 5.44
N GLN A 150 -14.78 -11.97 4.64
CA GLN A 150 -14.56 -12.28 3.22
C GLN A 150 -13.76 -13.57 3.03
N GLU A 151 -12.71 -13.78 3.84
CA GLU A 151 -11.93 -15.02 3.80
C GLU A 151 -12.80 -16.22 4.17
N ARG A 152 -13.59 -16.10 5.25
CA ARG A 152 -14.55 -17.12 5.70
C ARG A 152 -15.54 -17.48 4.59
N LEU A 153 -16.16 -16.48 3.95
CA LEU A 153 -17.09 -16.70 2.85
C LEU A 153 -16.43 -17.30 1.61
N ALA A 154 -15.16 -16.95 1.35
CA ALA A 154 -14.41 -17.53 0.24
C ALA A 154 -14.12 -19.01 0.48
N ASP A 155 -13.80 -19.40 1.71
CA ASP A 155 -13.55 -20.79 2.08
C ASP A 155 -14.83 -21.61 2.07
N GLU A 156 -15.95 -21.09 2.59
CA GLU A 156 -17.27 -21.74 2.49
C GLU A 156 -17.69 -21.98 1.03
N ARG A 157 -17.38 -21.04 0.14
CA ARG A 157 -17.66 -21.22 -1.30
C ARG A 157 -16.82 -22.34 -1.89
N LYS A 158 -15.52 -22.40 -1.56
CA LYS A 158 -14.64 -23.48 -2.03
C LYS A 158 -15.11 -24.84 -1.53
N GLU A 159 -15.47 -24.95 -0.26
CA GLU A 159 -15.99 -26.18 0.35
C GLU A 159 -17.28 -26.62 -0.35
N ARG A 160 -18.25 -25.71 -0.52
CA ARG A 160 -19.49 -26.02 -1.24
C ARG A 160 -19.26 -26.43 -2.70
N ASP A 161 -18.31 -25.80 -3.39
CA ASP A 161 -17.97 -26.18 -4.77
C ASP A 161 -17.25 -27.54 -4.83
N GLN A 162 -16.44 -27.87 -3.82
CA GLN A 162 -15.85 -29.21 -3.65
C GLN A 162 -16.94 -30.26 -3.39
N ASP A 163 -17.86 -30.01 -2.47
CA ASP A 163 -19.00 -30.90 -2.17
C ASP A 163 -19.84 -31.17 -3.43
N LEU A 164 -20.16 -30.12 -4.20
CA LEU A 164 -20.90 -30.27 -5.46
C LEU A 164 -20.15 -31.13 -6.47
N ASN A 165 -18.82 -30.97 -6.57
CA ASN A 165 -18.00 -31.81 -7.44
C ASN A 165 -17.97 -33.27 -6.96
N GLU A 166 -17.87 -33.50 -5.65
CA GLU A 166 -17.92 -34.86 -5.10
C GLU A 166 -19.28 -35.52 -5.34
N LEU A 167 -20.38 -34.81 -5.08
CA LEU A 167 -21.75 -35.24 -5.39
C LEU A 167 -21.91 -35.56 -6.88
N PHE A 168 -21.40 -34.71 -7.77
CA PHE A 168 -21.40 -34.96 -9.21
C PHE A 168 -20.64 -36.24 -9.56
N LEU A 169 -19.44 -36.44 -9.01
CA LEU A 169 -18.65 -37.65 -9.25
C LEU A 169 -19.36 -38.90 -8.74
N GLN A 170 -20.04 -38.81 -7.59
CA GLN A 170 -20.87 -39.90 -7.08
C GLN A 170 -22.04 -40.22 -8.02
N TRP A 171 -22.75 -39.19 -8.48
CA TRP A 171 -23.86 -39.33 -9.43
C TRP A 171 -23.40 -39.93 -10.78
N ALA A 172 -22.25 -39.50 -11.28
CA ALA A 172 -21.64 -39.99 -12.52
C ALA A 172 -21.12 -41.43 -12.44
N ARG A 173 -21.02 -42.03 -11.24
CA ARG A 173 -20.73 -43.47 -11.09
C ARG A 173 -21.93 -44.34 -11.46
N ASN A 174 -23.14 -43.80 -11.45
CA ASN A 174 -24.32 -44.54 -11.88
C ASN A 174 -24.28 -44.76 -13.41
N PRO A 175 -24.37 -46.02 -13.90
CA PRO A 175 -24.26 -46.33 -15.32
C PRO A 175 -25.29 -45.64 -16.20
N GLU A 176 -26.54 -45.50 -15.77
CA GLU A 176 -27.61 -44.88 -16.57
C GLU A 176 -27.36 -43.38 -16.78
N ILE A 177 -26.95 -42.69 -15.72
CA ILE A 177 -26.60 -41.27 -15.75
C ILE A 177 -25.34 -41.04 -16.56
N ARG A 178 -24.32 -41.88 -16.37
CA ARG A 178 -23.09 -41.82 -17.15
C ARG A 178 -23.36 -42.00 -18.64
N GLU A 179 -24.21 -42.95 -19.02
CA GLU A 179 -24.59 -43.16 -20.41
C GLU A 179 -25.41 -41.98 -20.97
N ALA A 180 -26.28 -41.37 -20.15
CA ALA A 180 -27.01 -40.16 -20.54
C ALA A 180 -26.08 -38.95 -20.75
N ILE A 181 -25.08 -38.74 -19.87
CA ILE A 181 -24.07 -37.67 -20.00
C ILE A 181 -23.16 -37.92 -21.21
N CYS A 182 -22.74 -39.18 -21.41
CA CYS A 182 -21.84 -39.57 -22.51
C CYS A 182 -22.57 -39.85 -23.84
N ARG A 183 -23.88 -39.60 -23.93
CA ARG A 183 -24.64 -39.90 -25.14
C ARG A 183 -24.13 -39.06 -26.31
N GLY A 184 -23.61 -39.73 -27.35
CA GLY A 184 -23.02 -39.07 -28.52
C GLY A 184 -21.60 -38.56 -28.30
N TYR A 185 -20.99 -38.80 -27.13
CA TYR A 185 -19.56 -38.61 -26.92
C TYR A 185 -18.79 -39.72 -27.64
N ILE A 186 -17.84 -39.33 -28.47
CA ILE A 186 -16.89 -40.22 -29.12
C ILE A 186 -15.54 -39.91 -28.51
N SER A 187 -14.86 -40.92 -27.97
CA SER A 187 -13.55 -40.71 -27.38
C SER A 187 -12.58 -40.15 -28.43
N ARG A 188 -11.54 -39.43 -27.99
CA ARG A 188 -10.53 -38.91 -28.91
C ARG A 188 -9.90 -40.03 -29.75
N GLU A 189 -9.69 -41.19 -29.16
CA GLU A 189 -9.13 -42.36 -29.84
C GLU A 189 -10.10 -42.93 -30.87
N ASP A 190 -11.38 -43.10 -30.52
CA ASP A 190 -12.41 -43.59 -31.45
C ASP A 190 -12.65 -42.60 -32.60
N ARG A 191 -12.59 -41.29 -32.30
CA ARG A 191 -12.69 -40.24 -33.32
C ARG A 191 -11.50 -40.29 -34.27
N LEU A 192 -10.29 -40.52 -33.75
CA LEU A 192 -9.11 -40.71 -34.58
C LEU A 192 -9.19 -42.00 -35.39
N ALA A 193 -9.74 -43.09 -34.84
CA ALA A 193 -9.96 -44.34 -35.55
C ALA A 193 -10.98 -44.18 -36.69
N LEU A 194 -12.12 -43.53 -36.43
CA LEU A 194 -13.12 -43.15 -37.44
C LEU A 194 -12.49 -42.30 -38.55
N LEU A 195 -11.69 -41.30 -38.18
CA LEU A 195 -11.03 -40.42 -39.14
C LEU A 195 -9.98 -41.18 -39.98
N LYS A 196 -9.20 -42.08 -39.37
CA LYS A 196 -8.27 -42.96 -40.08
C LYS A 196 -9.02 -43.89 -41.05
N GLN A 197 -10.12 -44.49 -40.60
CA GLN A 197 -10.95 -45.38 -41.41
C GLN A 197 -11.60 -44.64 -42.59
N GLN A 198 -12.03 -43.40 -42.39
CA GLN A 198 -12.60 -42.57 -43.44
C GLN A 198 -11.55 -42.08 -44.45
N MET A 199 -10.32 -41.80 -44.00
CA MET A 199 -9.24 -41.27 -44.84
C MET A 199 -8.51 -42.36 -45.64
N PHE A 200 -8.33 -43.55 -45.05
CA PHE A 200 -7.48 -44.61 -45.62
C PHE A 200 -8.22 -45.93 -45.82
N GLY A 201 -9.54 -45.99 -45.54
CA GLY A 201 -10.29 -47.24 -45.51
C GLY A 201 -9.95 -48.09 -44.29
N ASP A 202 -10.39 -49.35 -44.28
CA ASP A 202 -9.99 -50.30 -43.24
C ASP A 202 -8.52 -50.68 -43.44
N LEU A 203 -7.64 -49.97 -42.72
CA LEU A 203 -6.20 -50.13 -42.83
C LEU A 203 -5.75 -51.55 -42.46
N ASP A 204 -6.45 -52.21 -41.54
CA ASP A 204 -6.19 -53.59 -41.15
C ASP A 204 -6.60 -54.56 -42.26
N GLU A 205 -7.65 -54.26 -43.02
CA GLU A 205 -8.04 -55.03 -44.19
C GLU A 205 -7.08 -54.80 -45.38
N LEU A 206 -6.57 -53.58 -45.56
CA LEU A 206 -5.53 -53.28 -46.56
C LEU A 206 -4.20 -53.95 -46.22
N LEU A 207 -3.81 -53.97 -44.94
CA LEU A 207 -2.63 -54.69 -44.46
C LEU A 207 -2.80 -56.22 -44.55
N LYS A 208 -4.01 -56.75 -44.35
CA LYS A 208 -4.31 -58.19 -44.55
C LYS A 208 -4.41 -58.59 -46.03
N LYS A 209 -4.87 -57.70 -46.91
CA LYS A 209 -4.95 -57.93 -48.37
C LYS A 209 -3.61 -57.72 -49.08
N ALA A 210 -2.63 -57.11 -48.41
CA ALA A 210 -1.25 -57.10 -48.85
C ALA A 210 -0.71 -58.54 -48.85
N HIS A 211 -0.77 -59.20 -50.02
CA HIS A 211 -0.05 -60.45 -50.24
C HIS A 211 1.47 -60.20 -50.08
N PRO A 212 2.23 -61.17 -49.53
CA PRO A 212 3.67 -61.06 -49.36
C PRO A 212 4.34 -61.14 -50.74
N GLY A 213 4.44 -60.02 -51.44
CA GLY A 213 4.89 -60.03 -52.83
C GLY A 213 5.31 -58.71 -53.43
N HIS A 214 5.40 -57.62 -52.65
CA HIS A 214 6.16 -56.45 -53.11
C HIS A 214 7.62 -56.58 -52.66
N PRO A 215 8.60 -56.37 -53.57
CA PRO A 215 9.99 -56.39 -53.19
C PRO A 215 10.21 -55.31 -52.15
N GLN A 216 10.92 -55.67 -51.10
CA GLN A 216 11.35 -54.78 -50.03
C GLN A 216 11.90 -53.49 -50.66
N PRO A 217 11.35 -52.30 -50.32
CA PRO A 217 11.97 -51.07 -50.74
C PRO A 217 13.41 -51.08 -50.21
N PRO A 218 14.41 -50.64 -51.00
CA PRO A 218 15.79 -50.62 -50.54
C PRO A 218 15.86 -49.84 -49.22
N GLY A 219 16.51 -50.44 -48.23
CA GLY A 219 16.46 -50.00 -46.83
C GLY A 219 16.64 -48.49 -46.69
N SER A 220 15.67 -47.82 -46.08
CA SER A 220 15.83 -46.43 -45.68
C SER A 220 16.87 -46.37 -44.54
N PRO A 221 17.83 -45.42 -44.56
CA PRO A 221 19.00 -45.43 -43.65
C PRO A 221 18.72 -45.10 -42.17
N ILE A 222 17.53 -45.38 -41.65
CA ILE A 222 17.04 -44.83 -40.36
C ILE A 222 16.89 -45.91 -39.27
N ASP A 223 17.23 -47.17 -39.56
CA ASP A 223 17.17 -48.27 -38.57
C ASP A 223 18.16 -48.15 -37.41
N ASN A 224 18.90 -47.03 -37.31
CA ASN A 224 19.86 -46.80 -36.23
C ASN A 224 19.54 -45.56 -35.38
N VAL A 225 18.25 -45.31 -35.10
CA VAL A 225 17.86 -44.39 -34.03
C VAL A 225 17.34 -45.20 -32.84
N LYS A 226 18.20 -45.30 -31.83
CA LYS A 226 17.90 -45.82 -30.49
C LYS A 226 16.59 -45.19 -29.97
N PRO A 227 15.62 -45.96 -29.46
CA PRO A 227 14.39 -45.37 -28.93
C PRO A 227 14.73 -44.44 -27.76
N ALA A 228 14.31 -43.18 -27.87
CA ALA A 228 14.33 -42.23 -26.77
C ALA A 228 13.42 -42.75 -25.64
N PRO A 229 13.77 -42.56 -24.36
CA PRO A 229 13.03 -43.14 -23.25
C PRO A 229 11.59 -42.60 -23.23
N ALA A 230 10.66 -43.48 -22.88
CA ALA A 230 9.26 -43.15 -22.64
C ALA A 230 9.16 -42.07 -21.56
N ASN A 231 9.03 -40.82 -21.97
CA ASN A 231 8.51 -39.78 -21.10
C ASN A 231 7.93 -38.67 -21.96
N GLN A 232 6.60 -38.59 -21.97
CA GLN A 232 5.85 -37.38 -22.29
C GLN A 232 4.40 -37.62 -21.88
N THR A 233 4.12 -37.26 -20.63
CA THR A 233 2.84 -36.67 -20.21
C THR A 233 2.28 -35.85 -21.37
N ALA A 234 1.15 -36.29 -21.92
CA ALA A 234 0.48 -35.54 -22.96
C ALA A 234 0.17 -34.13 -22.43
N ASP A 235 0.76 -33.14 -23.09
CA ASP A 235 0.49 -31.72 -22.92
C ASP A 235 -1.02 -31.47 -23.02
N CYS A 236 -1.66 -31.31 -21.87
CA CYS A 236 -2.96 -30.68 -21.76
C CYS A 236 -2.70 -29.19 -21.47
N PRO A 237 -2.95 -28.27 -22.42
CA PRO A 237 -2.66 -26.84 -22.24
C PRO A 237 -3.53 -26.17 -21.16
N ALA A 238 -4.50 -26.88 -20.57
CA ALA A 238 -5.30 -26.42 -19.44
C ALA A 238 -4.69 -26.72 -18.06
N CYS A 239 -3.66 -27.59 -17.97
CA CYS A 239 -3.08 -28.02 -16.69
C CYS A 239 -1.77 -27.30 -16.32
N ALA A 240 -1.24 -26.43 -17.19
CA ALA A 240 0.06 -25.76 -16.99
C ALA A 240 0.02 -24.47 -16.16
N GLN A 241 -1.13 -24.09 -15.60
CA GLN A 241 -1.24 -22.90 -14.75
C GLN A 241 -1.86 -23.24 -13.40
N ALA A 242 -1.10 -23.94 -12.57
CA ALA A 242 -1.24 -23.86 -11.13
C ALA A 242 -0.01 -23.12 -10.59
N PRO A 243 -0.16 -21.99 -9.88
CA PRO A 243 0.98 -21.35 -9.22
C PRO A 243 1.52 -22.27 -8.12
N ALA A 244 2.84 -22.29 -8.03
CA ALA A 244 3.61 -23.10 -7.10
C ALA A 244 3.20 -22.86 -5.63
N ALA A 245 3.36 -23.93 -4.85
CA ALA A 245 3.15 -24.03 -3.41
C ALA A 245 3.52 -22.76 -2.61
N ALA A 246 2.58 -22.30 -1.78
CA ALA A 246 2.86 -21.45 -0.63
C ALA A 246 3.40 -22.32 0.54
N PRO A 247 4.29 -21.78 1.40
CA PRO A 247 4.96 -22.54 2.45
C PRO A 247 4.01 -22.94 3.59
N ALA A 248 4.29 -24.08 4.23
CA ALA A 248 3.49 -24.66 5.30
C ALA A 248 3.39 -23.75 6.55
N PRO A 249 2.22 -23.67 7.21
CA PRO A 249 2.08 -22.98 8.50
C PRO A 249 2.69 -23.80 9.66
N PRO A 250 3.25 -23.16 10.70
CA PRO A 250 3.86 -23.84 11.83
C PRO A 250 2.82 -24.54 12.72
N SER A 251 3.16 -25.73 13.21
CA SER A 251 2.34 -26.58 14.07
C SER A 251 1.95 -25.89 15.39
N PRO A 252 0.73 -26.09 15.89
CA PRO A 252 0.31 -25.51 17.17
C PRO A 252 0.94 -26.27 18.34
N HIS A 253 1.60 -25.52 19.24
CA HIS A 253 2.01 -26.01 20.56
C HIS A 253 0.78 -26.34 21.42
N PRO A 254 0.81 -27.41 22.23
CA PRO A 254 -0.27 -27.74 23.15
C PRO A 254 -0.26 -26.77 24.34
N GLN A 255 -1.40 -26.13 24.59
CA GLN A 255 -1.63 -25.37 25.82
C GLN A 255 -1.85 -26.33 27.00
N GLN A 256 -1.03 -26.19 28.04
CA GLN A 256 -1.41 -26.39 29.44
C GLN A 256 -1.47 -25.02 30.10
#